data_AF-A0A914G046-F1
#
_entry.id   AF-A0A914G046-F1
#
_cell.length_a   1.000
_cell.length_b   1.000
_cell.length_c   1.000
_cell.angle_alpha   90.00
_cell.angle_beta   90.00
_cell.angle_gamma   90.00
#
_symmetry.space_group_name_H-M   'P 1'
#
loop_
_entity.id
_entity.type
_entity.pdbx_description
1 polymer ?
#
loop_
_entity_poly.entity_id
_entity_poly.type
_entity_poly.pdbx_seq_one_letter_code
_entity_poly.pdbx_strand_id
1 'polypeptide(L)'
;MVQIENEYGSYNCDKKYLGFLRDLFKKLLGDEVALYTTDGPEENMMKCGTVEGVFPTVDFRPVPENVINQFFNLQQKYSKGGPMVNSEFYPGWFTMWGMKTGYRPTTKEVIDAMTVMYNLNASFTIYLMHGGTNYGFWNGAEPEGAIMTSYDWGAPISENGEIRPMYLAIQNWIKKFPNWDHPPMSVPKNNRVKAYGKIKVKKVKSLLKSFLTSNQKCYESVLPLSFEALDHPYGFGVLVDNLEKYSKKWISLSAKKGDILTIIVENRGRQTYLSILDSKRVLVDNLEKYSKKWISLSAKKGEILTIIVENRGRQTYLSILDSKGLLPNVTLDGRIITNWIQCPVNFDETSKIINATPSQIALLNSLEKPFSPVDKSAGVYMGAFEIEGQIADTWFNPGKFRKGQLFINGNNVGRYWPSA
;
A
#
# COMPACT_ATOMS: atom_id res chain seq x y z
N MET A 1 9.30 22.24 15.26
CA MET A 1 9.58 22.45 13.82
C MET A 1 8.43 21.86 13.01
N VAL A 2 8.20 22.34 11.79
CA VAL A 2 7.17 21.80 10.87
C VAL A 2 7.76 21.66 9.47
N GLN A 3 7.64 20.47 8.87
CA GLN A 3 8.07 20.27 7.49
C GLN A 3 7.07 20.91 6.54
N ILE A 4 7.55 21.60 5.50
CA ILE A 4 6.72 21.99 4.37
C ILE A 4 7.09 21.12 3.17
N GLU A 5 6.06 20.56 2.52
CA GLU A 5 6.27 19.57 1.46
C GLU A 5 7.10 18.36 1.94
N ASN A 6 7.44 17.44 1.03
CA ASN A 6 8.26 16.26 1.28
C ASN A 6 9.06 15.91 0.03
N GLU A 7 10.38 16.09 0.07
CA GLU A 7 11.29 15.79 -1.05
C GLU A 7 10.85 16.39 -2.38
N TYR A 8 10.34 17.63 -2.37
CA TYR A 8 9.79 18.25 -3.57
C TYR A 8 10.80 18.33 -4.73
N GLY A 9 12.08 18.42 -4.42
CA GLY A 9 13.16 18.41 -5.40
C GLY A 9 13.29 17.09 -6.18
N SER A 10 12.75 15.99 -5.66
CA SER A 10 12.62 14.72 -6.38
C SER A 10 11.49 14.74 -7.42
N TYR A 11 10.51 15.65 -7.25
CA TYR A 11 9.32 15.73 -8.09
C TYR A 11 9.39 16.86 -9.13
N ASN A 12 9.66 18.10 -8.69
CA ASN A 12 9.62 19.29 -9.56
C ASN A 12 10.45 20.45 -8.98
N CYS A 13 10.44 21.61 -9.64
CA CYS A 13 11.24 22.79 -9.27
C CYS A 13 10.41 24.10 -9.21
N ASP A 14 9.11 24.02 -8.90
CA ASP A 14 8.25 25.20 -8.76
C ASP A 14 8.47 25.93 -7.42
N LYS A 15 9.30 26.97 -7.45
CA LYS A 15 9.55 27.83 -6.29
C LYS A 15 8.37 28.69 -5.86
N LYS A 16 7.42 28.98 -6.76
CA LYS A 16 6.22 29.74 -6.40
C LYS A 16 5.29 28.90 -5.54
N TYR A 17 5.14 27.62 -5.87
CA TYR A 17 4.40 26.67 -5.04
C TYR A 17 5.00 26.53 -3.63
N LEU A 18 6.31 26.30 -3.52
CA LEU A 18 6.97 26.23 -2.21
C LEU A 18 6.87 27.54 -1.41
N GLY A 19 7.01 28.69 -2.10
CA GLY A 19 6.82 30.00 -1.49
C GLY A 19 5.39 30.20 -0.96
N PHE A 20 4.38 29.78 -1.72
CA PHE A 20 2.99 29.78 -1.29
C PHE A 20 2.77 28.92 -0.03
N LEU A 21 3.33 27.70 0.02
CA LEU A 21 3.23 26.85 1.21
C LEU A 21 3.90 27.48 2.43
N ARG A 22 5.11 28.02 2.29
CA ARG A 22 5.79 28.75 3.37
C ARG A 22 4.90 29.86 3.93
N ASP A 23 4.36 30.72 3.05
CA ASP A 23 3.58 31.88 3.47
C ASP A 23 2.25 31.46 4.11
N LEU A 24 1.62 30.40 3.61
CA LEU A 24 0.43 29.79 4.21
C LEU A 24 0.71 29.27 5.61
N PHE A 25 1.81 28.52 5.80
CA PHE A 25 2.17 27.97 7.11
C PHE A 25 2.52 29.08 8.11
N LYS A 26 3.27 30.10 7.70
CA LYS A 26 3.55 31.28 8.54
C LYS A 26 2.27 32.01 8.95
N LYS A 27 1.33 32.18 8.02
CA LYS A 27 0.02 32.79 8.33
C LYS A 27 -0.78 31.99 9.35
N LEU A 28 -0.73 30.66 9.29
CA LEU A 28 -1.52 29.78 10.17
C LEU A 28 -0.86 29.51 11.53
N LEU A 29 0.46 29.44 11.56
CA LEU A 29 1.23 28.99 12.73
C LEU A 29 2.02 30.11 13.41
N GLY A 30 2.14 31.28 12.78
CA GLY A 30 2.99 32.38 13.22
C GLY A 30 4.45 32.23 12.79
N ASP A 31 5.25 33.27 13.03
CA ASP A 31 6.65 33.35 12.60
C ASP A 31 7.65 32.67 13.56
N GLU A 32 7.22 32.28 14.76
CA GLU A 32 8.08 31.61 15.76
C GLU A 32 8.31 30.11 15.44
N VAL A 33 7.44 29.50 14.63
CA VAL A 33 7.56 28.09 14.26
C VAL A 33 8.64 27.92 13.21
N ALA A 34 9.71 27.19 13.56
CA ALA A 34 10.75 26.80 12.61
C ALA A 34 10.18 25.87 11.53
N LEU A 35 10.05 26.39 10.30
CA LEU A 35 9.70 25.64 9.11
C LEU A 35 10.97 25.01 8.50
N TYR A 36 10.86 23.79 7.98
CA TYR A 36 11.97 23.12 7.30
C TYR A 36 11.51 22.35 6.04
N THR A 37 12.43 22.04 5.13
CA THR A 37 12.24 21.12 4.00
C THR A 37 13.17 19.93 4.13
N THR A 38 12.83 18.80 3.49
CA THR A 38 13.67 17.60 3.43
C THR A 38 13.79 17.18 1.97
N ASP A 39 15.00 16.93 1.50
CA ASP A 39 15.29 16.40 0.17
C ASP A 39 16.52 15.49 0.19
N GLY A 40 16.55 14.51 -0.71
CA GLY A 40 17.75 13.70 -0.94
C GLY A 40 19.00 14.55 -1.21
N PRO A 41 20.21 14.08 -0.82
CA PRO A 41 21.43 14.88 -0.77
C PRO A 41 22.10 14.93 -2.15
N GLU A 42 21.33 15.38 -3.14
CA GLU A 42 21.76 15.63 -4.52
C GLU A 42 21.57 17.10 -4.87
N GLU A 43 22.52 17.68 -5.62
CA GLU A 43 22.53 19.12 -5.92
C GLU A 43 21.23 19.58 -6.61
N ASN A 44 20.68 18.78 -7.53
CA ASN A 44 19.43 19.11 -8.19
C ASN A 44 18.22 19.05 -7.26
N MET A 45 18.13 18.04 -6.38
CA MET A 45 17.04 17.90 -5.43
C MET A 45 17.06 19.05 -4.43
N MET A 46 18.22 19.31 -3.79
CA MET A 46 18.39 20.43 -2.85
C MET A 46 18.08 21.78 -3.50
N LYS A 47 18.57 22.00 -4.73
CA LYS A 47 18.26 23.21 -5.50
C LYS A 47 16.77 23.38 -5.72
N CYS A 48 16.02 22.31 -5.98
CA CYS A 48 14.61 22.37 -6.34
C CYS A 48 13.63 22.25 -5.15
N GLY A 49 14.00 21.61 -4.05
CA GLY A 49 13.18 21.51 -2.85
C GLY A 49 13.40 22.60 -1.80
N THR A 50 14.55 23.29 -1.78
CA THR A 50 14.80 24.38 -0.80
C THR A 50 14.00 25.65 -1.13
N VAL A 51 13.44 26.35 -0.13
CA VAL A 51 12.82 27.68 -0.32
C VAL A 51 13.32 28.69 0.71
N GLU A 52 13.47 29.95 0.29
CA GLU A 52 13.98 31.02 1.17
C GLU A 52 13.09 31.22 2.41
N GLY A 53 13.72 31.45 3.56
CA GLY A 53 13.03 31.64 4.84
C GLY A 53 12.56 30.33 5.49
N VAL A 54 13.00 29.18 4.96
CA VAL A 54 12.71 27.84 5.46
C VAL A 54 14.02 27.07 5.52
N PHE A 55 14.22 26.30 6.59
CA PHE A 55 15.48 25.62 6.86
C PHE A 55 15.61 24.32 6.05
N PRO A 56 16.62 24.15 5.17
CA PRO A 56 16.75 22.94 4.37
C PRO A 56 17.49 21.83 5.13
N THR A 57 16.92 20.63 5.09
CA THR A 57 17.48 19.40 5.65
C THR A 57 17.65 18.35 4.56
N VAL A 58 18.42 17.30 4.85
CA VAL A 58 18.62 16.17 3.94
C VAL A 58 18.07 14.88 4.55
N ASP A 59 17.82 13.88 3.74
CA ASP A 59 17.61 12.50 4.18
C ASP A 59 18.71 11.58 3.64
N PHE A 60 19.01 10.49 4.33
CA PHE A 60 19.86 9.42 3.77
C PHE A 60 19.93 8.20 4.68
N ARG A 61 20.17 7.04 4.06
CA ARG A 61 20.41 5.75 4.72
C ARG A 61 21.84 5.66 5.29
N PRO A 62 22.17 4.64 6.11
CA PRO A 62 23.55 4.35 6.50
C PRO A 62 24.48 4.25 5.29
N VAL A 63 25.54 5.06 5.31
CA VAL A 63 26.61 5.13 4.31
C VAL A 63 27.94 5.39 5.02
N PRO A 64 29.10 5.15 4.36
CA PRO A 64 30.40 5.43 4.95
C PRO A 64 30.57 6.91 5.36
N GLU A 65 31.40 7.17 6.37
CA GLU A 65 31.63 8.50 6.96
C GLU A 65 31.99 9.58 5.93
N ASN A 66 32.83 9.26 4.94
CA ASN A 66 33.21 10.22 3.89
C ASN A 66 32.00 10.68 3.07
N VAL A 67 30.99 9.81 2.89
CA VAL A 67 29.75 10.13 2.18
C VAL A 67 28.82 10.96 3.07
N ILE A 68 28.72 10.64 4.37
CA ILE A 68 27.96 11.45 5.34
C ILE A 68 28.47 12.90 5.35
N ASN A 69 29.79 13.08 5.41
CA ASN A 69 30.41 14.41 5.35
C ASN A 69 30.08 15.13 4.03
N GLN A 70 30.07 14.44 2.89
CA GLN A 70 29.68 15.03 1.60
C GLN A 70 28.22 15.49 1.59
N PHE A 71 27.30 14.68 2.11
CA PHE A 71 25.88 15.01 2.19
C PHE A 71 25.61 16.23 3.08
N PHE A 72 26.25 16.30 4.25
CA PHE A 72 26.11 17.49 5.11
C PHE A 72 26.82 18.72 4.55
N ASN A 73 27.97 18.57 3.88
CA ASN A 73 28.59 19.68 3.18
C ASN A 73 27.67 20.25 2.10
N LEU A 74 26.92 19.40 1.39
CA LEU A 74 25.90 19.85 0.45
C LEU A 74 24.76 20.58 1.17
N GLN A 75 24.21 20.02 2.26
CA GLN A 75 23.19 20.69 3.07
C GLN A 75 23.63 22.10 3.50
N GLN A 76 24.88 22.23 3.97
CA GLN A 76 25.45 23.50 4.45
C GLN A 76 25.52 24.60 3.39
N LYS A 77 25.65 24.24 2.10
CA LYS A 77 25.57 25.24 1.00
C LYS A 77 24.22 25.93 0.96
N TYR A 78 23.15 25.23 1.33
CA TYR A 78 21.78 25.71 1.28
C TYR A 78 21.31 26.28 2.62
N SER A 79 21.76 25.70 3.75
CA SER A 79 21.32 26.09 5.09
C SER A 79 22.01 27.33 5.66
N LYS A 80 23.03 27.87 4.97
CA LYS A 80 23.76 29.10 5.34
C LYS A 80 24.30 29.09 6.79
N GLY A 81 24.87 27.97 7.22
CA GLY A 81 25.46 27.80 8.55
C GLY A 81 24.49 27.35 9.64
N GLY A 82 23.25 26.97 9.29
CA GLY A 82 22.35 26.28 10.21
C GLY A 82 22.83 24.88 10.60
N PRO A 83 22.17 24.17 11.52
CA PRO A 83 22.62 22.85 11.99
C PRO A 83 22.66 21.80 10.86
N MET A 84 23.46 20.75 11.02
CA MET A 84 23.38 19.58 10.15
C MET A 84 22.20 18.72 10.58
N VAL A 85 21.33 18.32 9.65
CA VAL A 85 20.11 17.55 9.97
C VAL A 85 19.85 16.48 8.92
N ASN A 86 19.83 15.22 9.35
CA ASN A 86 19.27 14.11 8.58
C ASN A 86 17.82 13.86 9.04
N SER A 87 16.85 14.44 8.34
CA SER A 87 15.44 14.36 8.72
C SER A 87 14.81 12.98 8.53
N GLU A 88 15.43 12.10 7.74
CA GLU A 88 15.00 10.71 7.57
C GLU A 88 16.21 9.77 7.43
N PHE A 89 16.66 9.23 8.56
CA PHE A 89 17.74 8.25 8.62
C PHE A 89 17.17 6.83 8.57
N TYR A 90 17.40 6.11 7.47
CA TYR A 90 16.72 4.84 7.17
C TYR A 90 17.42 3.58 7.72
N PRO A 91 16.97 2.96 8.83
CA PRO A 91 17.59 1.74 9.38
C PRO A 91 17.07 0.46 8.70
N GLY A 92 16.28 0.60 7.65
CA GLY A 92 15.55 -0.46 6.96
C GLY A 92 14.87 0.09 5.71
N TRP A 93 13.98 -0.68 5.11
CA TRP A 93 13.21 -0.25 3.93
C TRP A 93 11.89 -1.01 3.81
N PHE A 94 10.88 -0.41 3.19
CA PHE A 94 9.63 -1.12 2.90
C PHE A 94 9.85 -2.33 1.98
N THR A 95 8.90 -3.26 1.98
CA THR A 95 8.90 -4.41 1.07
C THR A 95 7.66 -4.35 0.19
N MET A 96 7.83 -4.61 -1.11
CA MET A 96 6.72 -4.71 -2.06
C MET A 96 6.29 -6.15 -2.27
N TRP A 97 5.04 -6.35 -2.72
CA TRP A 97 4.58 -7.67 -3.13
C TRP A 97 5.47 -8.23 -4.27
N GLY A 98 5.91 -9.49 -4.13
CA GLY A 98 6.83 -10.16 -5.06
C GLY A 98 8.32 -9.94 -4.75
N MET A 99 8.65 -9.10 -3.76
CA MET A 99 10.02 -8.99 -3.24
C MET A 99 10.24 -9.96 -2.06
N LYS A 100 11.45 -10.51 -1.96
CA LYS A 100 11.84 -11.32 -0.78
C LYS A 100 12.00 -10.47 0.48
N THR A 101 12.67 -9.33 0.36
CA THR A 101 12.88 -8.35 1.43
C THR A 101 13.24 -6.99 0.84
N GLY A 102 12.92 -5.90 1.53
CA GLY A 102 13.54 -4.59 1.29
C GLY A 102 15.02 -4.56 1.73
N TYR A 103 15.68 -3.40 1.54
CA TYR A 103 17.02 -3.15 2.06
C TYR A 103 17.08 -3.33 3.59
N ARG A 104 18.12 -3.99 4.08
CA ARG A 104 18.32 -4.31 5.51
C ARG A 104 19.78 -4.05 5.87
N PRO A 105 20.14 -2.87 6.39
CA PRO A 105 21.47 -2.64 6.93
C PRO A 105 21.67 -3.48 8.18
N THR A 106 22.92 -3.80 8.48
CA THR A 106 23.31 -4.37 9.76
C THR A 106 23.14 -3.35 10.88
N THR A 107 22.86 -3.82 12.09
CA THR A 107 22.85 -2.95 13.28
C THR A 107 24.15 -2.16 13.43
N LYS A 108 25.30 -2.75 13.04
CA LYS A 108 26.59 -2.06 13.10
C LYS A 108 26.63 -0.84 12.17
N GLU A 109 26.23 -1.00 10.90
CA GLU A 109 26.19 0.11 9.93
C GLU A 109 25.30 1.26 10.42
N VAL A 110 24.14 0.93 11.02
CA VAL A 110 23.23 1.93 11.60
C VAL A 110 23.91 2.69 12.75
N ILE A 111 24.50 1.99 13.72
CA ILE A 111 25.15 2.61 14.88
C ILE A 111 26.40 3.41 14.50
N ASP A 112 27.19 2.91 13.54
CA ASP A 112 28.37 3.62 13.05
C ASP A 112 27.96 4.96 12.40
N ALA A 113 26.97 4.95 11.51
CA ALA A 113 26.48 6.16 10.87
C ALA A 113 25.88 7.16 11.89
N MET A 114 25.10 6.68 12.88
CA MET A 114 24.61 7.52 13.98
C MET A 114 25.75 8.14 14.80
N THR A 115 26.82 7.38 15.04
CA THR A 115 28.00 7.88 15.76
C THR A 115 28.70 8.98 14.98
N VAL A 116 28.86 8.83 13.66
CA VAL A 116 29.41 9.86 12.79
C VAL A 116 28.55 11.11 12.82
N MET A 117 27.23 10.99 12.62
CA MET A 117 26.30 12.14 12.67
C MET A 117 26.35 12.86 14.02
N TYR A 118 26.38 12.12 15.13
CA TYR A 118 26.52 12.68 16.47
C TYR A 118 27.84 13.45 16.64
N ASN A 119 28.97 12.89 16.20
CA ASN A 119 30.28 13.55 16.29
C ASN A 119 30.36 14.84 15.44
N LEU A 120 29.55 14.94 14.38
CA LEU A 120 29.38 16.15 13.58
C LEU A 120 28.40 17.15 14.20
N ASN A 121 27.89 16.88 15.41
CA ASN A 121 26.84 17.66 16.07
C ASN A 121 25.57 17.79 15.20
N ALA A 122 25.27 16.76 14.39
CA ALA A 122 24.10 16.71 13.54
C ALA A 122 22.89 16.15 14.31
N SER A 123 21.71 16.70 14.04
CA SER A 123 20.44 16.09 14.45
C SER A 123 20.00 15.04 13.43
N PHE A 124 19.30 14.01 13.87
CA PHE A 124 18.72 13.03 12.94
C PHE A 124 17.44 12.39 13.48
N THR A 125 16.55 11.99 12.57
CA THR A 125 15.32 11.24 12.88
C THR A 125 15.41 9.85 12.28
N ILE A 126 15.16 8.81 13.09
CA ILE A 126 15.19 7.42 12.62
C ILE A 126 13.88 7.09 11.89
N TYR A 127 13.92 6.99 10.57
CA TYR A 127 12.79 6.65 9.70
C TYR A 127 12.90 5.19 9.21
N LEU A 128 12.23 4.19 9.79
CA LEU A 128 11.27 4.25 10.89
C LEU A 128 11.86 3.60 12.13
N MET A 129 11.57 4.17 13.31
CA MET A 129 11.78 3.49 14.58
C MET A 129 10.79 2.33 14.77
N HIS A 130 9.53 2.56 14.42
CA HIS A 130 8.43 1.59 14.35
C HIS A 130 7.57 1.94 13.13
N GLY A 131 7.35 1.00 12.22
CA GLY A 131 6.54 1.27 11.03
C GLY A 131 5.09 0.79 11.10
N GLY A 132 4.82 -0.33 11.79
CA GLY A 132 3.47 -0.84 11.98
C GLY A 132 2.86 -1.46 10.72
N THR A 133 1.60 -1.13 10.42
CA THR A 133 0.78 -1.81 9.40
C THR A 133 0.01 -0.81 8.53
N ASN A 134 0.07 -1.02 7.21
CA ASN A 134 -0.81 -0.38 6.24
C ASN A 134 -2.20 -1.04 6.25
N TYR A 135 -3.03 -0.71 7.23
CA TYR A 135 -4.37 -1.29 7.34
C TYR A 135 -5.25 -1.00 6.11
N GLY A 136 -6.22 -1.88 5.86
CA GLY A 136 -7.20 -1.72 4.79
C GLY A 136 -6.58 -1.52 3.41
N PHE A 137 -6.77 -0.32 2.87
CA PHE A 137 -6.31 0.08 1.53
C PHE A 137 -5.27 1.21 1.56
N TRP A 138 -4.70 1.50 2.73
CA TRP A 138 -3.80 2.64 2.95
C TRP A 138 -2.38 2.47 2.38
N ASN A 139 -2.04 1.28 1.87
CA ASN A 139 -0.74 1.08 1.25
C ASN A 139 -0.57 1.96 0.01
N GLY A 140 0.62 2.52 -0.13
CA GLY A 140 1.09 3.14 -1.37
C GLY A 140 1.59 2.10 -2.39
N ALA A 141 2.19 2.61 -3.45
CA ALA A 141 2.88 1.83 -4.45
C ALA A 141 4.08 2.62 -5.00
N GLU A 142 5.04 1.87 -5.50
CA GLU A 142 6.13 2.37 -6.33
C GLU A 142 5.94 1.88 -7.77
N PRO A 143 6.64 2.44 -8.76
CA PRO A 143 6.60 1.95 -10.14
C PRO A 143 6.87 0.43 -10.25
N GLU A 144 7.67 -0.13 -9.35
CA GLU A 144 8.00 -1.56 -9.32
C GLU A 144 6.87 -2.42 -8.74
N GLY A 145 5.98 -1.86 -7.92
CA GLY A 145 4.88 -2.62 -7.32
C GLY A 145 4.23 -1.98 -6.10
N ALA A 146 3.10 -2.56 -5.68
CA ALA A 146 2.42 -2.14 -4.47
C ALA A 146 3.19 -2.55 -3.21
N ILE A 147 3.30 -1.62 -2.26
CA ILE A 147 3.86 -1.88 -0.93
C ILE A 147 2.95 -2.88 -0.19
N MET A 148 3.54 -3.80 0.56
CA MET A 148 2.75 -4.80 1.29
C MET A 148 2.00 -4.21 2.49
N THR A 149 1.06 -4.99 3.01
CA THR A 149 0.27 -4.60 4.20
C THR A 149 1.16 -4.40 5.42
N SER A 150 2.16 -5.27 5.62
CA SER A 150 3.17 -5.07 6.65
C SER A 150 4.03 -3.84 6.32
N TYR A 151 4.14 -2.93 7.27
CA TYR A 151 5.06 -1.79 7.20
C TYR A 151 6.19 -1.96 8.22
N ASP A 152 6.61 -3.20 8.48
CA ASP A 152 7.65 -3.54 9.47
C ASP A 152 9.02 -2.91 9.18
N TRP A 153 9.36 -2.71 7.90
CA TRP A 153 10.61 -2.10 7.41
C TRP A 153 11.92 -2.79 7.81
N GLY A 154 11.91 -3.85 8.63
CA GLY A 154 13.12 -4.23 9.35
C GLY A 154 13.48 -3.22 10.46
N ALA A 155 12.54 -2.37 10.87
CA ALA A 155 12.72 -1.30 11.83
C ALA A 155 13.21 -1.81 13.19
N PRO A 156 13.83 -0.95 14.04
CA PRO A 156 14.26 -1.29 15.39
C PRO A 156 13.15 -1.89 16.27
N ILE A 157 11.90 -1.46 16.06
CA ILE A 157 10.70 -2.00 16.68
C ILE A 157 9.86 -2.67 15.59
N SER A 158 9.51 -3.95 15.77
CA SER A 158 8.73 -4.71 14.78
C SER A 158 7.31 -4.18 14.59
N GLU A 159 6.62 -4.69 13.58
CA GLU A 159 5.21 -4.40 13.30
C GLU A 159 4.26 -4.59 14.50
N ASN A 160 4.49 -5.60 15.36
CA ASN A 160 3.67 -5.81 16.57
C ASN A 160 4.22 -5.15 17.84
N GLY A 161 5.22 -4.26 17.69
CA GLY A 161 5.82 -3.55 18.82
C GLY A 161 6.92 -4.33 19.56
N GLU A 162 7.37 -5.48 19.06
CA GLU A 162 8.47 -6.22 19.67
C GLU A 162 9.81 -5.51 19.45
N ILE A 163 10.58 -5.50 20.51
CA ILE A 163 11.89 -4.84 20.54
C ILE A 163 12.93 -5.75 19.89
N ARG A 164 13.62 -5.23 18.86
CA ARG A 164 14.68 -5.97 18.16
C ARG A 164 16.07 -5.65 18.72
N PRO A 165 17.08 -6.47 18.40
CA PRO A 165 18.47 -6.19 18.76
C PRO A 165 18.95 -4.79 18.32
N MET A 166 18.45 -4.28 17.19
CA MET A 166 18.80 -2.93 16.71
C MET A 166 18.31 -1.83 17.66
N TYR A 167 17.10 -1.92 18.22
CA TYR A 167 16.61 -0.97 19.21
C TYR A 167 17.47 -1.00 20.48
N LEU A 168 17.84 -2.19 20.96
CA LEU A 168 18.70 -2.33 22.13
C LEU A 168 20.10 -1.75 21.87
N ALA A 169 20.63 -1.91 20.65
CA ALA A 169 21.90 -1.31 20.27
C ALA A 169 21.82 0.23 20.23
N ILE A 170 20.74 0.80 19.70
CA ILE A 170 20.47 2.25 19.74
C ILE A 170 20.39 2.73 21.19
N GLN A 171 19.62 2.04 22.03
CA GLN A 171 19.49 2.35 23.45
C GLN A 171 20.84 2.36 24.17
N ASN A 172 21.65 1.32 23.94
CA ASN A 172 22.97 1.19 24.54
C ASN A 172 23.97 2.22 24.01
N TRP A 173 23.83 2.62 22.74
CA TRP A 173 24.63 3.70 22.16
C TRP A 173 24.33 5.04 22.85
N ILE A 174 23.05 5.40 23.03
CA ILE A 174 22.66 6.63 23.74
C ILE A 174 23.20 6.63 25.18
N LYS A 175 23.11 5.48 25.89
CA LYS A 175 23.59 5.34 27.28
C LYS A 175 25.10 5.58 27.45
N LYS A 176 25.90 5.58 26.37
CA LYS A 176 27.34 5.92 26.45
C LYS A 176 27.59 7.41 26.68
N PHE A 177 26.57 8.25 26.48
CA PHE A 177 26.67 9.70 26.66
C PHE A 177 26.05 10.10 28.00
N PRO A 178 26.86 10.39 29.04
CA PRO A 178 26.37 10.60 30.41
C PRO A 178 25.50 11.87 30.57
N ASN A 179 25.64 12.83 29.66
CA ASN A 179 24.93 14.12 29.69
C ASN A 179 23.82 14.20 28.63
N TRP A 180 23.25 13.05 28.23
CA TRP A 180 22.12 13.06 27.31
C TRP A 180 20.87 13.55 28.05
N ASP A 181 20.26 14.65 27.61
CA ASP A 181 19.13 15.32 28.31
C ASP A 181 17.95 14.38 28.59
N HIS A 182 17.75 13.40 27.72
CA HIS A 182 16.65 12.43 27.80
C HIS A 182 17.19 10.98 27.73
N PRO A 183 17.83 10.48 28.80
CA PRO A 183 18.45 9.17 28.78
C PRO A 183 17.40 8.07 28.57
N PRO A 184 17.73 6.95 27.90
CA PRO A 184 16.72 5.95 27.57
C PRO A 184 16.15 5.27 28.81
N MET A 185 14.83 5.21 28.89
CA MET A 185 14.10 4.50 29.94
C MET A 185 14.15 2.98 29.78
N SER A 186 13.68 2.26 30.81
CA SER A 186 13.50 0.81 30.74
C SER A 186 12.54 0.43 29.61
N VAL A 187 12.85 -0.65 28.91
CA VAL A 187 12.05 -1.16 27.82
C VAL A 187 10.74 -1.76 28.38
N PRO A 188 9.56 -1.38 27.84
CA PRO A 188 8.29 -2.02 28.20
C PRO A 188 8.29 -3.52 27.90
N LYS A 189 7.41 -4.28 28.55
CA LYS A 189 7.23 -5.70 28.20
C LYS A 189 6.61 -5.81 26.81
N ASN A 190 7.07 -6.81 26.03
CA ASN A 190 6.46 -7.13 24.74
C ASN A 190 4.98 -7.46 24.89
N ASN A 191 4.22 -7.17 23.83
CA ASN A 191 2.83 -7.59 23.72
C ASN A 191 2.72 -9.11 23.81
N ARG A 192 1.62 -9.58 24.40
CA ARG A 192 1.35 -11.02 24.43
C ARG A 192 0.91 -11.48 23.06
N VAL A 193 1.38 -12.65 22.68
CA VAL A 193 1.02 -13.32 21.43
C VAL A 193 0.27 -14.61 21.76
N LYS A 194 -0.76 -14.93 21.00
CA LYS A 194 -1.48 -16.21 21.08
C LYS A 194 -1.75 -16.78 19.70
N ALA A 195 -1.47 -18.07 19.54
CA ALA A 195 -1.90 -18.84 18.38
C ALA A 195 -3.33 -19.35 18.63
N TYR A 196 -4.32 -18.73 17.99
CA TYR A 196 -5.73 -19.13 18.09
C TYR A 196 -6.09 -20.39 17.30
N GLY A 197 -5.13 -20.96 16.56
CA GLY A 197 -5.31 -22.21 15.82
C GLY A 197 -5.97 -22.04 14.45
N LYS A 198 -6.55 -23.13 13.93
CA LYS A 198 -7.14 -23.18 12.58
C LYS A 198 -8.64 -22.88 12.65
N ILE A 199 -9.07 -21.86 11.92
CA ILE A 199 -10.48 -21.49 11.82
C ILE A 199 -11.06 -22.11 10.54
N LYS A 200 -12.18 -22.82 10.67
CA LYS A 200 -12.92 -23.32 9.50
C LYS A 200 -13.74 -22.16 8.94
N VAL A 201 -13.53 -21.87 7.65
CA VAL A 201 -14.29 -20.87 6.91
C VAL A 201 -15.18 -21.54 5.88
N LYS A 202 -16.35 -20.95 5.63
CA LYS A 202 -17.29 -21.37 4.59
C LYS A 202 -17.47 -20.22 3.60
N LYS A 203 -17.59 -20.55 2.31
CA LYS A 203 -18.00 -19.58 1.31
C LYS A 203 -19.46 -19.20 1.56
N VAL A 204 -19.71 -17.92 1.82
CA VAL A 204 -21.05 -17.39 2.09
C VAL A 204 -21.64 -16.65 0.90
N LYS A 205 -20.80 -16.20 -0.04
CA LYS A 205 -21.23 -15.48 -1.23
C LYS A 205 -20.20 -15.62 -2.34
N SER A 206 -20.64 -15.72 -3.60
CA SER A 206 -19.70 -15.57 -4.73
C SER A 206 -19.23 -14.12 -4.83
N LEU A 207 -18.02 -13.90 -5.37
CA LEU A 207 -17.41 -12.57 -5.41
C LEU A 207 -18.28 -11.56 -6.19
N LEU A 208 -18.83 -11.99 -7.32
CA LEU A 208 -19.75 -11.18 -8.11
C LEU A 208 -21.03 -10.81 -7.35
N LYS A 209 -21.66 -11.79 -6.70
CA LYS A 209 -22.87 -11.52 -5.92
C LYS A 209 -22.57 -10.64 -4.72
N SER A 210 -21.39 -10.73 -4.12
CA SER A 210 -20.99 -9.81 -3.03
C SER A 210 -20.82 -8.37 -3.50
N PHE A 211 -20.46 -8.19 -4.76
CA PHE A 211 -20.19 -6.88 -5.37
C PHE A 211 -21.34 -6.31 -6.20
N LEU A 212 -22.47 -7.01 -6.29
CA LEU A 212 -23.67 -6.56 -6.97
C LEU A 212 -24.82 -6.74 -5.98
N THR A 213 -25.00 -5.77 -5.09
CA THR A 213 -26.16 -5.72 -4.19
C THR A 213 -27.29 -4.91 -4.82
N SER A 214 -28.54 -5.18 -4.41
CA SER A 214 -29.73 -4.52 -4.98
C SER A 214 -29.75 -3.00 -4.79
N ASN A 215 -28.95 -2.48 -3.85
CA ASN A 215 -28.90 -1.06 -3.50
C ASN A 215 -27.62 -0.38 -4.00
N GLN A 216 -26.79 -1.07 -4.78
CA GLN A 216 -25.52 -0.54 -5.24
C GLN A 216 -25.73 0.42 -6.41
N LYS A 217 -25.19 1.64 -6.28
CA LYS A 217 -25.25 2.63 -7.36
C LYS A 217 -24.30 2.19 -8.47
N CYS A 218 -24.86 1.87 -9.63
CA CYS A 218 -24.10 1.59 -10.85
C CYS A 218 -24.23 2.75 -11.84
N TYR A 219 -23.22 2.90 -12.69
CA TYR A 219 -23.10 3.97 -13.66
C TYR A 219 -23.03 3.39 -15.06
N GLU A 220 -23.86 3.91 -15.96
CA GLU A 220 -23.80 3.60 -17.39
C GLU A 220 -22.88 4.58 -18.12
N SER A 221 -22.03 4.07 -19.00
CA SER A 221 -21.13 4.92 -19.80
C SER A 221 -20.75 4.26 -21.12
N VAL A 222 -20.50 5.06 -22.16
CA VAL A 222 -20.08 4.52 -23.47
C VAL A 222 -18.69 3.88 -23.37
N LEU A 223 -17.78 4.46 -22.59
CA LEU A 223 -16.42 3.95 -22.33
C LEU A 223 -16.19 3.75 -20.83
N PRO A 224 -15.20 2.94 -20.40
CA PRO A 224 -14.90 2.77 -18.98
C PRO A 224 -14.56 4.11 -18.31
N LEU A 225 -14.98 4.25 -17.05
CA LEU A 225 -14.71 5.40 -16.20
C LEU A 225 -13.56 5.06 -15.24
N SER A 226 -12.83 6.08 -14.80
CA SER A 226 -11.86 5.90 -13.71
C SER A 226 -12.58 5.76 -12.37
N PHE A 227 -11.86 5.26 -11.38
CA PHE A 227 -12.30 5.16 -9.99
C PHE A 227 -12.69 6.55 -9.43
N GLU A 228 -11.97 7.60 -9.81
CA GLU A 228 -12.27 8.98 -9.42
C GLU A 228 -13.57 9.47 -10.07
N ALA A 229 -13.79 9.18 -11.35
CA ALA A 229 -15.03 9.54 -12.05
C ALA A 229 -16.26 8.78 -11.51
N LEU A 230 -16.05 7.64 -10.84
CA LEU A 230 -17.07 6.86 -10.17
C LEU A 230 -17.29 7.24 -8.70
N ASP A 231 -16.55 8.23 -8.19
CA ASP A 231 -16.50 8.60 -6.76
C ASP A 231 -16.16 7.41 -5.85
N HIS A 232 -15.19 6.60 -6.29
CA HIS A 232 -14.79 5.36 -5.63
C HIS A 232 -13.27 5.22 -5.53
N PRO A 233 -12.62 5.84 -4.53
CA PRO A 233 -11.17 5.96 -4.51
C PRO A 233 -10.43 4.63 -4.23
N TYR A 234 -11.04 3.64 -3.59
CA TYR A 234 -10.38 2.41 -3.12
C TYR A 234 -11.22 1.18 -3.43
N GLY A 235 -10.64 -0.02 -3.44
CA GLY A 235 -11.42 -1.26 -3.49
C GLY A 235 -11.55 -1.86 -4.88
N PHE A 236 -12.79 -2.26 -5.23
CA PHE A 236 -13.08 -2.98 -6.47
C PHE A 236 -14.14 -2.26 -7.32
N GLY A 237 -14.04 -2.37 -8.64
CA GLY A 237 -15.11 -2.00 -9.58
C GLY A 237 -15.59 -3.22 -10.37
N VAL A 238 -16.90 -3.35 -10.60
CA VAL A 238 -17.49 -4.40 -11.45
C VAL A 238 -17.95 -3.80 -12.76
N LEU A 239 -17.54 -4.38 -13.90
CA LEU A 239 -18.00 -4.02 -15.23
C LEU A 239 -18.80 -5.14 -15.88
N VAL A 240 -19.95 -4.80 -16.46
CA VAL A 240 -20.86 -5.71 -17.15
C VAL A 240 -21.02 -5.24 -18.60
N ASP A 241 -20.75 -6.14 -19.57
CA ASP A 241 -21.08 -5.93 -20.99
C ASP A 241 -21.89 -7.12 -21.54
N ASN A 242 -22.88 -6.83 -22.38
CA ASN A 242 -23.68 -7.83 -23.09
C ASN A 242 -23.02 -8.11 -24.46
N LEU A 243 -22.42 -9.29 -24.61
CA LEU A 243 -21.65 -9.69 -25.79
C LEU A 243 -22.51 -9.99 -27.04
N GLU A 244 -23.64 -9.31 -27.21
CA GLU A 244 -24.67 -9.55 -28.23
C GLU A 244 -24.15 -9.48 -29.68
N LYS A 245 -22.99 -8.86 -29.94
CA LYS A 245 -22.48 -8.61 -31.30
C LYS A 245 -21.18 -9.33 -31.68
N TYR A 246 -20.62 -10.21 -30.85
CA TYR A 246 -19.26 -10.71 -31.07
C TYR A 246 -19.20 -12.22 -31.33
N SER A 247 -18.45 -12.62 -32.36
CA SER A 247 -18.44 -14.00 -32.88
C SER A 247 -17.16 -14.81 -32.62
N LYS A 248 -16.10 -14.25 -32.00
CA LYS A 248 -14.83 -14.96 -31.67
C LYS A 248 -14.14 -14.48 -30.35
N LYS A 249 -12.94 -15.03 -30.04
CA LYS A 249 -12.51 -15.64 -28.75
C LYS A 249 -11.50 -14.86 -27.85
N TRP A 250 -11.13 -13.59 -28.11
CA TRP A 250 -9.99 -12.96 -27.39
C TRP A 250 -10.31 -11.57 -26.85
N ILE A 251 -10.24 -11.39 -25.51
CA ILE A 251 -10.30 -10.06 -24.89
C ILE A 251 -8.88 -9.56 -24.65
N SER A 252 -8.54 -8.42 -25.25
CA SER A 252 -7.31 -7.69 -24.91
C SER A 252 -7.65 -6.56 -23.95
N LEU A 253 -7.09 -6.68 -22.74
CA LEU A 253 -7.15 -5.65 -21.72
C LEU A 253 -5.88 -4.82 -21.87
N SER A 254 -6.07 -3.56 -22.25
CA SER A 254 -4.99 -2.59 -22.21
C SER A 254 -5.03 -1.88 -20.85
N ALA A 255 -3.85 -1.61 -20.29
CA ALA A 255 -3.69 -0.81 -19.09
C ALA A 255 -2.64 0.27 -19.33
N LYS A 256 -2.75 1.40 -18.64
CA LYS A 256 -1.82 2.51 -18.75
C LYS A 256 -0.48 2.10 -18.13
N LYS A 257 0.61 2.69 -18.63
CA LYS A 257 1.92 2.57 -17.99
C LYS A 257 1.82 3.10 -16.55
N GLY A 258 2.30 2.32 -15.58
CA GLY A 258 2.20 2.61 -14.15
C GLY A 258 0.99 2.01 -13.43
N ASP A 259 0.03 1.40 -14.14
CA ASP A 259 -1.14 0.80 -13.50
C ASP A 259 -0.78 -0.48 -12.73
N ILE A 260 -1.31 -0.57 -11.51
CA ILE A 260 -1.15 -1.73 -10.63
C ILE A 260 -2.55 -2.20 -10.23
N LEU A 261 -3.08 -3.19 -10.97
CA LEU A 261 -4.46 -3.64 -10.86
C LEU A 261 -4.54 -5.17 -10.76
N THR A 262 -5.61 -5.69 -10.18
CA THR A 262 -6.01 -7.09 -10.35
C THR A 262 -7.35 -7.11 -11.07
N ILE A 263 -7.39 -7.80 -12.21
CA ILE A 263 -8.58 -7.99 -13.02
C ILE A 263 -9.07 -9.43 -12.88
N ILE A 264 -10.34 -9.65 -12.51
CA ILE A 264 -10.95 -10.97 -12.50
C ILE A 264 -12.02 -10.99 -13.58
N VAL A 265 -11.90 -11.94 -14.49
CA VAL A 265 -12.91 -12.17 -15.51
C VAL A 265 -13.67 -13.44 -15.19
N GLU A 266 -14.99 -13.33 -15.06
CA GLU A 266 -15.86 -14.47 -14.83
C GLU A 266 -16.72 -14.74 -16.07
N ASN A 267 -16.70 -15.99 -16.54
CA ASN A 267 -17.62 -16.49 -17.55
C ASN A 267 -18.06 -17.93 -17.19
N ARG A 268 -19.38 -18.18 -17.06
CA ARG A 268 -19.98 -19.46 -16.65
C ARG A 268 -19.39 -20.07 -15.36
N GLY A 269 -19.10 -19.24 -14.36
CA GLY A 269 -18.48 -19.69 -13.10
C GLY A 269 -17.02 -20.14 -13.24
N ARG A 270 -16.41 -20.02 -14.43
CA ARG A 270 -14.95 -20.06 -14.58
C ARG A 270 -14.42 -18.66 -14.37
N GLN A 271 -13.51 -18.53 -13.40
CA GLN A 271 -12.82 -17.29 -13.12
C GLN A 271 -11.40 -17.36 -13.65
N THR A 272 -11.02 -16.36 -14.42
CA THR A 272 -9.65 -16.14 -14.87
C THR A 272 -9.12 -14.90 -14.16
N TYR A 273 -7.98 -15.04 -13.51
CA TYR A 273 -7.31 -13.95 -12.80
C TYR A 273 -6.27 -13.32 -13.70
N LEU A 274 -6.21 -11.99 -13.65
CA LEU A 274 -5.20 -11.17 -14.29
C LEU A 274 -4.65 -10.22 -13.25
N SER A 275 -3.34 -10.06 -13.22
CA SER A 275 -2.69 -9.00 -12.46
C SER A 275 -1.92 -8.15 -13.45
N ILE A 276 -2.06 -6.83 -13.35
CA ILE A 276 -1.33 -5.87 -14.17
C ILE A 276 -0.31 -5.19 -13.26
N LEU A 277 0.96 -5.24 -13.65
CA LEU A 277 2.11 -4.63 -12.96
C LEU A 277 2.97 -3.91 -14.02
N ASP A 278 3.43 -2.70 -13.71
CA ASP A 278 4.18 -1.86 -14.65
C ASP A 278 5.52 -2.47 -15.12
N SER A 279 5.99 -1.97 -16.26
CA SER A 279 7.22 -2.12 -17.06
C SER A 279 7.77 -3.53 -17.35
N LYS A 280 7.51 -4.52 -16.49
CA LYS A 280 7.77 -5.96 -16.69
C LYS A 280 6.51 -6.76 -17.02
N ARG A 281 5.37 -6.10 -17.27
CA ARG A 281 4.16 -6.59 -17.97
C ARG A 281 3.61 -7.95 -17.49
N VAL A 282 3.84 -8.41 -16.27
CA VAL A 282 3.66 -9.83 -15.90
C VAL A 282 2.21 -10.32 -16.04
N LEU A 283 2.01 -11.40 -16.80
CA LEU A 283 0.87 -12.29 -16.71
C LEU A 283 1.18 -13.33 -15.64
N VAL A 284 0.20 -13.72 -14.83
CA VAL A 284 0.37 -14.88 -13.96
C VAL A 284 -0.78 -15.85 -14.20
N ASP A 285 -0.58 -16.76 -15.16
CA ASP A 285 -1.27 -18.05 -15.19
C ASP A 285 -0.48 -19.10 -14.36
N ASN A 286 0.81 -18.86 -14.15
CA ASN A 286 1.71 -19.54 -13.20
C ASN A 286 2.94 -18.63 -12.98
N LEU A 287 3.42 -18.46 -11.75
CA LEU A 287 4.44 -17.46 -11.33
C LEU A 287 5.88 -17.81 -11.74
N GLU A 288 6.12 -18.26 -12.98
CA GLU A 288 7.47 -18.64 -13.42
C GLU A 288 8.03 -17.82 -14.60
N LYS A 289 7.53 -16.60 -14.80
CA LYS A 289 7.93 -15.58 -15.81
C LYS A 289 6.92 -15.41 -16.95
N TYR A 290 6.95 -14.20 -17.49
CA TYR A 290 6.37 -13.71 -18.75
C TYR A 290 5.08 -12.91 -18.66
N SER A 291 5.00 -11.97 -19.60
CA SER A 291 4.04 -10.90 -19.69
C SER A 291 3.00 -11.10 -20.77
N LYS A 292 1.69 -10.96 -20.52
CA LYS A 292 0.68 -10.79 -21.61
C LYS A 292 -0.33 -9.71 -21.27
N LYS A 293 -0.83 -9.05 -22.32
CA LYS A 293 -1.81 -7.93 -22.30
C LYS A 293 -3.19 -8.35 -22.80
N TRP A 294 -3.47 -9.65 -22.74
CA TRP A 294 -4.67 -10.24 -23.33
C TRP A 294 -4.97 -11.57 -22.66
N ILE A 295 -6.25 -11.93 -22.68
CA ILE A 295 -6.79 -13.21 -22.24
C ILE A 295 -7.61 -13.82 -23.35
N SER A 296 -7.46 -15.14 -23.51
CA SER A 296 -8.39 -15.91 -24.33
C SER A 296 -9.64 -16.19 -23.50
N LEU A 297 -10.80 -15.88 -24.05
CA LEU A 297 -12.09 -16.18 -23.42
C LEU A 297 -12.96 -16.93 -24.41
N SER A 298 -13.52 -18.06 -23.97
CA SER A 298 -14.55 -18.75 -24.72
C SER A 298 -15.91 -18.19 -24.34
N ALA A 299 -16.39 -17.19 -25.07
CA ALA A 299 -17.71 -16.59 -24.87
C ALA A 299 -18.71 -17.02 -25.96
N LYS A 300 -19.99 -17.16 -25.60
CA LYS A 300 -21.12 -17.29 -26.53
C LYS A 300 -21.85 -15.95 -26.66
N LYS A 301 -22.51 -15.76 -27.80
CA LYS A 301 -23.42 -14.63 -28.03
C LYS A 301 -24.48 -14.57 -26.92
N GLY A 302 -24.71 -13.38 -26.39
CA GLY A 302 -25.67 -13.12 -25.30
C GLY A 302 -25.15 -13.43 -23.90
N GLU A 303 -23.87 -13.77 -23.75
CA GLU A 303 -23.24 -13.88 -22.43
C GLU A 303 -22.84 -12.52 -21.88
N ILE A 304 -22.93 -12.40 -20.57
CA ILE A 304 -22.47 -11.24 -19.82
C ILE A 304 -21.00 -11.42 -19.50
N LEU A 305 -20.17 -10.50 -19.95
CA LEU A 305 -18.78 -10.39 -19.49
C LEU A 305 -18.77 -9.62 -18.18
N THR A 306 -18.19 -10.20 -17.12
CA THR A 306 -17.94 -9.45 -15.88
C THR A 306 -16.46 -9.26 -15.63
N ILE A 307 -16.04 -8.01 -15.41
CA ILE A 307 -14.65 -7.64 -15.08
C ILE A 307 -14.62 -7.00 -13.70
N ILE A 308 -13.93 -7.61 -12.75
CA ILE A 308 -13.68 -7.04 -11.43
C ILE A 308 -12.29 -6.39 -11.45
N VAL A 309 -12.15 -5.15 -11.02
CA VAL A 309 -10.89 -4.42 -11.02
C VAL A 309 -10.52 -4.01 -9.62
N GLU A 310 -9.36 -4.40 -9.11
CA GLU A 310 -8.85 -4.00 -7.80
C GLU A 310 -7.85 -2.84 -7.90
N ASN A 311 -8.08 -1.76 -7.14
CA ASN A 311 -7.05 -0.77 -6.85
C ASN A 311 -6.07 -1.31 -5.79
N ARG A 312 -4.81 -1.53 -6.18
CA ARG A 312 -3.75 -2.08 -5.30
C ARG A 312 -2.96 -1.04 -4.50
N GLY A 313 -3.35 0.23 -4.55
CA GLY A 313 -2.60 1.35 -4.00
C GLY A 313 -2.20 2.31 -5.11
N ARG A 314 -2.26 3.61 -4.81
CA ARG A 314 -1.76 4.65 -5.71
C ARG A 314 -0.26 4.82 -5.51
N GLN A 315 0.42 5.21 -6.59
CA GLN A 315 1.83 5.56 -6.54
C GLN A 315 2.03 6.72 -5.57
N THR A 316 3.04 6.61 -4.72
CA THR A 316 3.36 7.59 -3.66
C THR A 316 4.61 8.40 -3.97
N TYR A 317 5.35 8.05 -5.02
CA TYR A 317 6.59 8.68 -5.42
C TYR A 317 6.59 8.96 -6.93
N LEU A 318 7.20 10.08 -7.35
CA LEU A 318 7.35 10.59 -8.73
C LEU A 318 6.08 10.85 -9.55
N SER A 319 4.90 10.42 -9.10
CA SER A 319 3.64 10.69 -9.81
C SER A 319 2.48 10.92 -8.85
N ILE A 320 1.83 12.07 -8.99
CA ILE A 320 0.54 12.38 -8.35
C ILE A 320 -0.65 11.93 -9.22
N LEU A 321 -0.40 11.53 -10.47
CA LEU A 321 -1.42 11.23 -11.48
C LEU A 321 -1.55 9.72 -11.69
N ASP A 322 -2.16 9.06 -10.72
CA ASP A 322 -2.38 7.61 -10.72
C ASP A 322 -3.87 7.27 -10.58
N SER A 323 -4.66 7.76 -11.54
CA SER A 323 -6.07 7.40 -11.68
C SER A 323 -6.23 5.90 -11.89
N LYS A 324 -7.15 5.28 -11.14
CA LYS A 324 -7.37 3.83 -11.18
C LYS A 324 -8.61 3.48 -11.99
N GLY A 325 -8.76 2.20 -12.34
CA GLY A 325 -9.88 1.71 -13.15
C GLY A 325 -9.40 1.03 -14.42
N LEU A 326 -10.30 0.81 -15.39
CA LEU A 326 -9.93 0.25 -16.69
C LEU A 326 -9.53 1.38 -17.64
N LEU A 327 -8.25 1.75 -17.61
CA LEU A 327 -7.69 2.80 -18.47
C LEU A 327 -6.46 2.22 -19.19
N PRO A 328 -6.33 2.29 -20.53
CA PRO A 328 -7.26 2.80 -21.53
C PRO A 328 -8.31 1.76 -21.98
N ASN A 329 -9.07 2.07 -23.05
CA ASN A 329 -10.20 1.27 -23.54
C ASN A 329 -9.90 -0.24 -23.66
N VAL A 330 -10.88 -1.06 -23.27
CA VAL A 330 -10.82 -2.52 -23.43
C VAL A 330 -11.24 -2.89 -24.85
N THR A 331 -10.57 -3.88 -25.43
CA THR A 331 -10.89 -4.38 -26.77
C THR A 331 -11.20 -5.88 -26.76
N LEU A 332 -12.14 -6.28 -27.60
CA LEU A 332 -12.48 -7.68 -27.90
C LEU A 332 -12.23 -7.89 -29.39
N ASP A 333 -11.32 -8.81 -29.73
CA ASP A 333 -10.85 -9.05 -31.10
C ASP A 333 -10.43 -7.75 -31.83
N GLY A 334 -9.77 -6.84 -31.11
CA GLY A 334 -9.29 -5.55 -31.64
C GLY A 334 -10.37 -4.46 -31.79
N ARG A 335 -11.63 -4.73 -31.43
CA ARG A 335 -12.72 -3.75 -31.42
C ARG A 335 -12.94 -3.22 -30.01
N ILE A 336 -13.11 -1.92 -29.86
CA ILE A 336 -13.43 -1.30 -28.56
C ILE A 336 -14.78 -1.84 -28.07
N ILE A 337 -14.80 -2.25 -26.80
CA ILE A 337 -16.03 -2.57 -26.09
C ILE A 337 -16.65 -1.28 -25.56
N THR A 338 -17.94 -1.11 -25.79
CA THR A 338 -18.71 0.10 -25.42
C THR A 338 -19.96 -0.28 -24.63
N ASN A 339 -20.59 0.71 -23.99
CA ASN A 339 -21.83 0.56 -23.19
C ASN A 339 -21.61 -0.27 -21.92
N TRP A 340 -20.81 0.29 -21.03
CA TRP A 340 -20.43 -0.29 -19.76
C TRP A 340 -21.43 0.05 -18.67
N ILE A 341 -21.73 -0.93 -17.83
CA ILE A 341 -22.31 -0.73 -16.50
C ILE A 341 -21.19 -0.92 -15.48
N GLN A 342 -20.93 0.10 -14.67
CA GLN A 342 -19.85 0.15 -13.68
C GLN A 342 -20.40 0.30 -12.27
N CYS A 343 -20.13 -0.66 -11.40
CA CYS A 343 -20.62 -0.66 -10.02
C CYS A 343 -19.46 -0.59 -9.03
N PRO A 344 -19.23 0.57 -8.37
CA PRO A 344 -18.33 0.72 -7.22
C PRO A 344 -18.69 -0.21 -6.07
N VAL A 345 -17.73 -0.98 -5.56
CA VAL A 345 -17.99 -1.94 -4.49
C VAL A 345 -17.98 -1.24 -3.12
N ASN A 346 -19.16 -1.13 -2.50
CA ASN A 346 -19.25 -0.62 -1.15
C ASN A 346 -19.02 -1.73 -0.12
N PHE A 347 -17.93 -1.62 0.66
CA PHE A 347 -17.63 -2.55 1.74
C PHE A 347 -18.44 -2.32 3.01
N ASP A 348 -19.17 -1.21 3.15
CA ASP A 348 -20.01 -0.94 4.34
C ASP A 348 -21.19 -1.90 4.45
N GLU A 349 -21.74 -2.38 3.33
CA GLU A 349 -22.72 -3.48 3.38
C GLU A 349 -22.06 -4.81 3.72
N THR A 350 -20.78 -4.98 3.35
CA THR A 350 -20.00 -6.17 3.72
C THR A 350 -19.68 -6.12 5.22
N SER A 351 -19.38 -4.95 5.81
CA SER A 351 -19.20 -4.78 7.25
C SER A 351 -20.50 -5.03 8.04
N LYS A 352 -21.66 -4.69 7.48
CA LYS A 352 -22.98 -5.10 8.03
C LYS A 352 -23.18 -6.62 8.02
N ILE A 353 -22.73 -7.34 6.98
CA ILE A 353 -22.70 -8.81 6.97
C ILE A 353 -21.68 -9.35 7.98
N ILE A 354 -20.55 -8.66 8.19
CA ILE A 354 -19.50 -9.05 9.14
C ILE A 354 -19.94 -8.82 10.60
N ASN A 355 -20.85 -7.88 10.85
CA ASN A 355 -21.47 -7.65 12.17
C ASN A 355 -22.69 -8.54 12.43
N ALA A 356 -23.00 -9.48 11.51
CA ALA A 356 -24.12 -10.38 11.68
C ALA A 356 -23.83 -11.38 12.81
N THR A 357 -24.79 -11.57 13.71
CA THR A 357 -24.67 -12.56 14.79
C THR A 357 -24.54 -13.99 14.22
N PRO A 358 -23.99 -14.97 14.97
CA PRO A 358 -23.95 -16.36 14.52
C PRO A 358 -25.33 -16.91 14.06
N SER A 359 -26.41 -16.45 14.69
CA SER A 359 -27.80 -16.75 14.31
C SER A 359 -28.23 -16.09 12.99
N GLN A 360 -27.80 -14.86 12.71
CA GLN A 360 -28.04 -14.19 11.42
C GLN A 360 -27.21 -14.82 10.29
N ILE A 361 -25.97 -15.24 10.57
CA ILE A 361 -25.15 -16.02 9.64
C ILE A 361 -25.81 -17.37 9.33
N ALA A 362 -26.38 -18.06 10.34
CA ALA A 362 -27.12 -19.30 10.15
C ALA A 362 -28.39 -19.10 9.29
N LEU A 363 -29.10 -17.98 9.48
CA LEU A 363 -30.27 -17.60 8.67
C LEU A 363 -29.87 -17.31 7.22
N LEU A 364 -28.81 -16.53 6.97
CA LEU A 364 -28.27 -16.27 5.64
C LEU A 364 -27.85 -17.57 4.94
N ASN A 365 -27.21 -18.49 5.67
CA ASN A 365 -26.83 -19.82 5.18
C ASN A 365 -28.03 -20.71 4.85
N SER A 366 -29.20 -20.49 5.46
CA SER A 366 -30.43 -21.26 5.20
C SER A 366 -31.20 -20.78 3.96
N LEU A 367 -30.93 -19.56 3.49
CA LEU A 367 -31.62 -18.92 2.36
C LEU A 367 -30.89 -19.11 1.03
N GLU A 368 -29.62 -19.53 1.04
CA GLU A 368 -28.86 -19.81 -0.18
C GLU A 368 -28.74 -21.31 -0.44
N LYS A 369 -28.95 -21.72 -1.70
CA LYS A 369 -28.71 -23.11 -2.14
C LYS A 369 -27.28 -23.51 -1.75
N PRO A 370 -27.05 -24.71 -1.19
CA PRO A 370 -25.73 -25.13 -0.76
C PRO A 370 -24.74 -25.03 -1.93
N PHE A 371 -23.74 -24.17 -1.78
CA PHE A 371 -22.60 -24.15 -2.69
C PHE A 371 -21.91 -25.51 -2.60
N SER A 372 -21.60 -26.10 -3.75
CA SER A 372 -20.90 -27.38 -3.80
C SER A 372 -19.56 -27.25 -3.05
N PRO A 373 -19.21 -28.19 -2.15
CA PRO A 373 -17.98 -28.15 -1.34
C PRO A 373 -16.67 -28.19 -2.16
N VAL A 374 -16.77 -28.22 -3.49
CA VAL A 374 -15.66 -28.24 -4.45
C VAL A 374 -15.44 -26.88 -5.14
N ASP A 375 -16.29 -25.87 -4.86
CA ASP A 375 -16.17 -24.55 -5.48
C ASP A 375 -14.97 -23.74 -4.91
N LYS A 376 -13.85 -23.80 -5.63
CA LYS A 376 -12.61 -23.04 -5.35
C LYS A 376 -12.61 -21.63 -5.96
N SER A 377 -13.74 -21.16 -6.48
CA SER A 377 -13.83 -19.82 -7.08
C SER A 377 -13.86 -18.72 -6.02
N ALA A 378 -13.36 -17.53 -6.37
CA ALA A 378 -13.38 -16.32 -5.57
C ALA A 378 -14.76 -16.07 -4.96
N GLY A 379 -14.74 -15.58 -3.73
CA GLY A 379 -15.92 -15.21 -3.00
C GLY A 379 -15.59 -14.70 -1.62
N VAL A 380 -16.64 -14.42 -0.87
CA VAL A 380 -16.56 -14.05 0.54
C VAL A 380 -16.60 -15.33 1.36
N TYR A 381 -15.59 -15.51 2.20
CA TYR A 381 -15.46 -16.63 3.11
C TYR A 381 -15.57 -16.10 4.54
N MET A 382 -16.46 -16.72 5.33
CA MET A 382 -16.67 -16.35 6.73
C MET A 382 -16.45 -17.55 7.63
N GLY A 383 -15.90 -17.30 8.81
CA GLY A 383 -15.77 -18.24 9.90
C GLY A 383 -15.92 -17.49 11.21
N ALA A 384 -16.27 -18.23 12.25
CA ALA A 384 -16.33 -17.72 13.61
C ALA A 384 -15.57 -18.68 14.52
N PHE A 385 -14.98 -18.14 15.58
CA PHE A 385 -14.32 -18.89 16.62
C PHE A 385 -14.46 -18.13 17.94
N GLU A 386 -14.41 -18.86 19.04
CA GLU A 386 -14.46 -18.27 20.38
C GLU A 386 -13.06 -18.20 20.97
N ILE A 387 -12.82 -17.16 21.75
CA ILE A 387 -11.56 -16.96 22.46
C ILE A 387 -11.80 -17.26 23.93
N GLU A 388 -11.23 -18.35 24.42
CA GLU A 388 -11.15 -18.62 25.85
C GLU A 388 -9.98 -17.86 26.47
N GLY A 389 -10.22 -17.21 27.60
CA GLY A 389 -9.23 -16.47 28.36
C GLY A 389 -8.88 -15.10 27.76
N GLN A 390 -7.64 -14.67 27.97
CA GLN A 390 -7.22 -13.31 27.63
C GLN A 390 -6.87 -13.17 26.13
N ILE A 391 -7.27 -12.02 25.56
CA ILE A 391 -6.94 -11.61 24.19
C ILE A 391 -5.47 -11.21 24.11
N ALA A 392 -4.85 -11.51 22.97
CA ALA A 392 -3.45 -11.30 22.66
C ALA A 392 -3.28 -11.13 21.14
N ASP A 393 -2.15 -10.57 20.74
CA ASP A 393 -1.81 -10.40 19.33
C ASP A 393 -1.67 -11.75 18.63
N THR A 394 -1.94 -11.77 17.32
CA THR A 394 -1.82 -12.97 16.49
C THR A 394 -1.52 -12.59 15.06
N TRP A 395 -1.05 -13.55 14.27
CA TRP A 395 -0.83 -13.37 12.84
C TRP A 395 -1.79 -14.23 12.05
N PHE A 396 -2.43 -13.62 11.06
CA PHE A 396 -3.26 -14.34 10.12
C PHE A 396 -2.40 -15.09 9.11
N ASN A 397 -2.58 -16.41 9.05
CA ASN A 397 -2.04 -17.23 7.99
C ASN A 397 -3.16 -17.54 6.97
N PRO A 398 -3.07 -17.05 5.72
CA PRO A 398 -4.07 -17.31 4.69
C PRO A 398 -4.14 -18.77 4.24
N GLY A 399 -3.24 -19.64 4.67
CA GLY A 399 -3.26 -21.07 4.36
C GLY A 399 -3.24 -21.33 2.85
N LYS A 400 -4.36 -21.81 2.31
CA LYS A 400 -4.52 -22.12 0.87
C LYS A 400 -5.12 -20.97 0.05
N PHE A 401 -5.51 -19.86 0.69
CA PHE A 401 -5.95 -18.67 -0.05
C PHE A 401 -4.76 -18.08 -0.84
N ARG A 402 -5.03 -17.50 -2.01
CA ARG A 402 -3.99 -16.98 -2.91
C ARG A 402 -3.77 -15.48 -2.77
N LYS A 403 -4.87 -14.72 -2.79
CA LYS A 403 -4.89 -13.26 -2.69
C LYS A 403 -6.27 -12.82 -2.19
N GLY A 404 -6.33 -11.77 -1.37
CA GLY A 404 -7.60 -11.19 -0.95
C GLY A 404 -7.45 -10.09 0.09
N GLN A 405 -8.59 -9.73 0.68
CA GLN A 405 -8.71 -8.77 1.77
C GLN A 405 -9.18 -9.50 3.03
N LEU A 406 -8.58 -9.21 4.19
CA LEU A 406 -8.96 -9.79 5.47
C LEU A 406 -9.77 -8.79 6.30
N PHE A 407 -10.89 -9.27 6.85
CA PHE A 407 -11.67 -8.55 7.85
C PHE A 407 -11.80 -9.37 9.13
N ILE A 408 -11.65 -8.74 10.29
CA ILE A 408 -11.87 -9.35 11.61
C ILE A 408 -12.79 -8.41 12.41
N ASN A 409 -13.97 -8.90 12.81
CA ASN A 409 -14.96 -8.12 13.57
C ASN A 409 -15.26 -6.74 12.93
N GLY A 410 -15.40 -6.72 11.61
CA GLY A 410 -15.66 -5.51 10.81
C GLY A 410 -14.42 -4.69 10.46
N ASN A 411 -13.30 -4.93 11.13
CA ASN A 411 -12.06 -4.18 10.90
C ASN A 411 -11.31 -4.74 9.68
N ASN A 412 -11.00 -3.85 8.73
CA ASN A 412 -10.24 -4.20 7.54
C ASN A 412 -8.74 -4.30 7.87
N VAL A 413 -8.26 -5.51 8.12
CA VAL A 413 -6.85 -5.77 8.52
C VAL A 413 -5.89 -5.47 7.36
N GLY A 414 -6.36 -5.59 6.12
CA GLY A 414 -5.54 -5.30 4.94
C GLY A 414 -5.50 -6.45 3.94
N ARG A 415 -4.59 -6.32 2.99
CA ARG A 415 -4.41 -7.27 1.88
C ARG A 415 -3.57 -8.46 2.34
N TYR A 416 -3.86 -9.65 1.81
CA TYR A 416 -2.95 -10.79 1.89
C TYR A 416 -2.67 -11.32 0.48
N TRP A 417 -1.45 -11.77 0.23
CA TRP A 417 -1.05 -12.36 -1.04
C TRP A 417 0.14 -13.33 -0.86
N PRO A 418 -0.09 -14.52 -0.29
CA PRO A 418 0.97 -15.52 -0.08
C PRO A 418 1.55 -16.08 -1.39
N SER A 419 0.86 -15.94 -2.50
CA SER A 419 1.35 -16.33 -3.84
C SER A 419 1.93 -15.14 -4.61
N ALA A 420 2.50 -14.14 -3.95
CA ALA A 420 3.11 -12.99 -4.62
C ALA A 420 4.54 -13.27 -5.08
#